data_AF-A0A447MZ41-F1
#
_entry.id   AF-A0A447MZ41-F1
#
_cell.length_a   1.000
_cell.length_b   1.000
_cell.length_c   1.000
_cell.angle_alpha   90.00
_cell.angle_beta   90.00
_cell.angle_gamma   90.00
#
_symmetry.space_group_name_H-M   'P 1'
#
loop_
_entity.id
_entity.type
_entity.pdbx_description
1 polymer ?
#
loop_
_entity_poly.entity_id
_entity_poly.type
_entity_poly.pdbx_seq_one_letter_code
_entity_poly.pdbx_strand_id
1 'polypeptide(L)'
;MFPKLVFAIRDGLNHKFGDPNYDIKQLALECASKRMYPDILNYDQVVKVTGSFKTPMGCRSFLGVWENENGEQIHDGRNNLGVISLNLPRIALEAKGDETAFWKLLDERLALARKALMTRIARLEGVKARVAPILYMEGACGVRLKADDNVSEIFKNGSCVHLSGLHWYP
;
A
#
# COMPACT_ATOMS: atom_id res chain seq x y z
N MET A 1 -2.27 -13.41 16.91
CA MET A 1 -3.31 -12.89 16.00
C MET A 1 -2.73 -12.68 14.60
N PHE A 2 -2.15 -13.73 14.00
CA PHE A 2 -1.70 -13.77 12.62
C PHE A 2 -1.83 -15.22 12.11
N PRO A 3 -1.97 -15.45 10.80
CA PRO A 3 -2.03 -14.45 9.73
C PRO A 3 -3.35 -13.66 9.73
N LYS A 4 -3.32 -12.45 9.17
CA LYS A 4 -4.53 -11.69 8.84
C LYS A 4 -5.19 -12.36 7.64
N LEU A 5 -6.51 -12.51 7.67
CA LEU A 5 -7.28 -13.01 6.54
C LEU A 5 -8.03 -11.84 5.90
N VAL A 6 -8.00 -11.76 4.58
CA VAL A 6 -8.78 -10.81 3.78
C VAL A 6 -9.57 -11.62 2.77
N PHE A 7 -10.90 -11.45 2.77
CA PHE A 7 -11.81 -12.15 1.86
C PHE A 7 -12.41 -11.14 0.87
N ALA A 8 -12.09 -11.34 -0.41
CA ALA A 8 -12.59 -10.49 -1.46
C ALA A 8 -14.02 -10.89 -1.86
N ILE A 9 -14.94 -9.93 -1.87
CA ILE A 9 -16.30 -10.14 -2.34
C ILE A 9 -16.49 -9.57 -3.74
N ARG A 10 -17.18 -10.31 -4.61
CA ARG A 10 -17.48 -9.92 -5.99
C ARG A 10 -18.85 -10.45 -6.41
N ASP A 11 -19.64 -9.59 -7.06
CA ASP A 11 -20.93 -9.96 -7.63
C ASP A 11 -20.76 -11.08 -8.68
N GLY A 12 -21.64 -12.09 -8.62
CA GLY A 12 -21.62 -13.23 -9.53
C GLY A 12 -20.58 -14.31 -9.17
N LEU A 13 -19.82 -14.13 -8.09
CA LEU A 13 -18.83 -15.10 -7.63
C LEU A 13 -19.13 -15.60 -6.22
N ASN A 14 -19.33 -14.71 -5.25
CA ASN A 14 -19.50 -15.09 -3.85
C ASN A 14 -20.40 -14.13 -3.04
N HIS A 15 -21.04 -13.15 -3.67
CA HIS A 15 -21.72 -12.08 -2.95
C HIS A 15 -23.19 -12.40 -2.64
N LYS A 16 -23.92 -13.01 -3.57
CA LYS A 16 -25.37 -13.23 -3.49
C LYS A 16 -25.72 -14.72 -3.42
N PHE A 17 -26.87 -15.03 -2.82
CA PHE A 17 -27.38 -16.40 -2.81
C PHE A 17 -27.53 -16.91 -4.25
N GLY A 18 -27.01 -18.11 -4.51
CA GLY A 18 -26.92 -18.68 -5.86
C GLY A 18 -25.59 -18.42 -6.58
N ASP A 19 -24.74 -17.52 -6.09
CA ASP A 19 -23.37 -17.37 -6.64
C ASP A 19 -22.53 -18.63 -6.33
N PRO A 20 -21.58 -19.01 -7.22
CA PRO A 20 -20.84 -20.28 -7.12
C PRO A 20 -20.15 -20.53 -5.78
N ASN A 21 -19.63 -19.48 -5.13
CA ASN A 21 -18.88 -19.56 -3.88
C ASN A 21 -19.63 -18.86 -2.72
N TYR A 22 -20.97 -18.79 -2.78
CA TYR A 22 -21.77 -18.18 -1.71
C TYR A 22 -21.67 -18.96 -0.39
N ASP A 23 -21.50 -20.28 -0.46
CA ASP A 23 -21.21 -21.16 0.67
C ASP A 23 -19.92 -20.75 1.40
N ILE A 24 -18.85 -20.44 0.64
CA ILE A 24 -17.59 -19.94 1.20
C ILE A 24 -17.80 -18.58 1.88
N LYS A 25 -18.65 -17.70 1.33
CA LYS A 25 -19.03 -16.44 2.02
C LYS A 25 -19.70 -16.73 3.36
N GLN A 26 -20.59 -17.71 3.46
CA GLN A 26 -21.22 -18.08 4.74
C GLN A 26 -20.16 -18.55 5.75
N LEU A 27 -19.21 -19.38 5.33
CA LEU A 27 -18.10 -19.82 6.18
C LEU A 27 -17.20 -18.66 6.62
N ALA A 28 -16.94 -17.71 5.72
CA ALA A 28 -16.19 -16.49 6.05
C ALA A 28 -16.91 -15.65 7.12
N LEU A 29 -18.23 -15.50 7.03
CA LEU A 29 -19.04 -14.79 8.04
C LEU A 29 -19.02 -15.51 9.40
N GLU A 30 -19.12 -16.84 9.40
CA GLU A 30 -19.01 -17.63 10.63
C GLU A 30 -17.62 -17.43 11.27
N CYS A 31 -16.56 -17.52 10.47
CA CYS A 31 -15.19 -17.30 10.92
C CYS A 31 -15.01 -15.91 11.52
N ALA A 32 -15.48 -14.86 10.83
CA ALA A 32 -15.40 -13.47 11.29
C ALA A 32 -16.13 -13.27 12.63
N SER A 33 -17.31 -13.88 12.79
CA SER A 33 -18.08 -13.78 14.05
C SER A 33 -17.36 -14.39 15.25
N LYS A 34 -16.49 -15.39 15.02
CA LYS A 34 -15.77 -16.14 16.05
C LYS A 34 -14.33 -15.67 16.27
N ARG A 35 -13.70 -15.13 15.23
CA ARG A 35 -12.25 -14.88 15.16
C ARG A 35 -11.88 -13.49 14.64
N MET A 36 -12.86 -12.60 14.46
CA MET A 36 -12.76 -11.25 13.89
C MET A 36 -12.38 -11.22 12.40
N TYR A 37 -11.50 -12.10 11.95
CA TYR A 37 -11.14 -12.27 10.54
C TYR A 37 -12.00 -13.33 9.83
N PRO A 38 -12.20 -13.24 8.50
CA PRO A 38 -11.56 -12.32 7.56
C PRO A 38 -12.14 -10.91 7.50
N ASP A 39 -11.28 -9.93 7.22
CA ASP A 39 -11.71 -8.61 6.77
C ASP A 39 -12.29 -8.73 5.35
N ILE A 40 -13.34 -7.97 5.04
CA ILE A 40 -13.98 -8.02 3.72
C ILE A 40 -13.41 -6.93 2.81
N LEU A 41 -13.07 -7.31 1.58
CA LEU A 41 -12.59 -6.40 0.54
C LEU A 41 -13.54 -6.41 -0.66
N ASN A 42 -14.14 -5.26 -1.01
CA ASN A 42 -15.00 -5.19 -2.18
C ASN A 42 -14.16 -5.11 -3.46
N TYR A 43 -14.26 -6.11 -4.33
CA TYR A 43 -13.48 -6.22 -5.56
C TYR A 43 -13.67 -5.00 -6.46
N ASP A 44 -14.91 -4.63 -6.77
CA ASP A 44 -15.23 -3.59 -7.74
C ASP A 44 -14.80 -2.20 -7.24
N GLN A 45 -14.96 -1.94 -5.95
CA GLN A 45 -14.49 -0.67 -5.35
C GLN A 45 -12.97 -0.56 -5.34
N VAL A 46 -12.24 -1.66 -5.10
CA VAL A 46 -10.79 -1.67 -5.22
C VAL A 46 -10.39 -1.34 -6.65
N VAL A 47 -10.95 -2.03 -7.65
CA VAL A 47 -10.68 -1.75 -9.06
C VAL A 47 -10.98 -0.29 -9.40
N LYS A 48 -12.13 0.23 -8.96
CA LYS A 48 -12.53 1.62 -9.21
C LYS A 48 -11.54 2.64 -8.63
N VAL A 49 -11.10 2.46 -7.38
CA VAL A 49 -10.26 3.45 -6.68
C VAL A 49 -8.80 3.35 -7.10
N THR A 50 -8.33 2.14 -7.38
CA THR A 50 -6.89 1.86 -7.54
C THR A 50 -6.51 1.39 -8.94
N GLY A 51 -7.48 1.31 -9.87
CA GLY A 51 -7.32 0.97 -11.29
C GLY A 51 -7.20 -0.52 -11.63
N SER A 52 -7.07 -1.40 -10.62
CA SER A 52 -7.00 -2.86 -10.79
C SER A 52 -7.34 -3.56 -9.48
N PHE A 53 -7.45 -4.89 -9.46
CA PHE A 53 -7.62 -5.62 -8.21
C PHE A 53 -6.27 -6.08 -7.65
N LYS A 54 -6.03 -5.81 -6.36
CA LYS A 54 -4.92 -6.39 -5.58
C LYS A 54 -5.26 -6.43 -4.10
N THR A 55 -4.52 -7.25 -3.36
CA THR A 55 -4.58 -7.31 -1.91
C THR A 55 -3.70 -6.22 -1.27
N PRO A 56 -4.01 -5.78 -0.03
CA PRO A 56 -3.19 -4.80 0.66
C PRO A 56 -1.85 -5.41 1.10
N MET A 57 -0.77 -4.63 0.96
CA MET A 57 0.49 -4.92 1.64
C MET A 57 0.34 -4.63 3.13
N GLY A 58 0.58 -5.65 3.96
CA GLY A 58 0.40 -5.55 5.40
C GLY A 58 -1.05 -5.27 5.78
N CYS A 59 -1.30 -4.22 6.56
CA CYS A 59 -2.63 -3.94 7.09
C CYS A 59 -3.60 -3.39 6.03
N ARG A 60 -3.16 -2.42 5.22
CA ARG A 60 -4.02 -1.61 4.33
C ARG A 60 -3.29 -0.78 3.26
N SER A 61 -2.01 -1.05 2.94
CA SER A 61 -1.30 -0.29 1.90
C SER A 61 -1.62 -0.85 0.52
N PHE A 62 -2.33 -0.09 -0.31
CA PHE A 62 -2.67 -0.49 -1.68
C PHE A 62 -1.72 0.13 -2.70
N LEU A 63 -1.35 -0.65 -3.70
CA LEU A 63 -0.56 -0.17 -4.83
C LEU A 63 -1.46 0.48 -5.89
N GLY A 64 -0.95 1.54 -6.52
CA GLY A 64 -1.51 2.06 -7.77
C GLY A 64 -1.14 1.16 -8.95
N VAL A 65 -1.83 1.34 -10.08
CA VAL A 65 -1.49 0.64 -11.33
C VAL A 65 -0.06 0.96 -11.74
N TRP A 66 0.65 -0.07 -12.16
CA TRP A 66 1.95 0.05 -12.82
C TRP A 66 2.03 -1.07 -13.84
N GLU A 67 2.52 -0.73 -15.02
CA GLU A 67 2.67 -1.65 -16.14
C GLU A 67 4.15 -1.78 -16.48
N ASN A 68 4.57 -3.00 -16.81
CA ASN A 68 5.91 -3.23 -17.34
C ASN A 68 6.01 -2.77 -18.80
N GLU A 69 7.19 -2.92 -19.39
CA GLU A 69 7.46 -2.54 -20.80
C GLU A 69 6.57 -3.29 -21.81
N ASN A 70 5.99 -4.42 -21.42
CA ASN A 70 5.09 -5.21 -22.25
C ASN A 70 3.61 -4.84 -22.06
N GLY A 71 3.30 -3.83 -21.22
CA GLY A 71 1.93 -3.42 -20.90
C GLY A 71 1.22 -4.32 -19.89
N GLU A 72 1.95 -5.18 -19.18
CA GLU A 72 1.37 -6.09 -18.18
C GLU A 72 1.31 -5.41 -16.81
N GLN A 73 0.14 -5.46 -16.16
CA GLN A 73 -0.03 -4.91 -14.82
C GLN A 73 0.69 -5.76 -13.77
N ILE A 74 1.66 -5.17 -13.08
CA ILE A 74 2.41 -5.85 -12.01
C ILE A 74 1.93 -5.39 -10.64
N HIS A 75 1.67 -6.36 -9.78
CA HIS A 75 1.26 -6.17 -8.39
C HIS A 75 2.21 -6.90 -7.44
N ASP A 76 2.41 -8.19 -7.67
CA ASP A 76 3.30 -9.02 -6.86
C ASP A 76 4.77 -8.61 -7.05
N GLY A 77 5.55 -8.72 -5.97
CA GLY A 77 6.93 -8.25 -5.94
C GLY A 77 7.11 -6.75 -5.70
N ARG A 78 6.06 -5.95 -5.87
CA ARG A 78 6.14 -4.51 -5.56
C ARG A 78 6.03 -4.27 -4.06
N ASN A 79 6.59 -3.15 -3.59
CA ASN A 79 6.64 -2.83 -2.16
C ASN A 79 6.34 -1.35 -1.86
N ASN A 80 6.57 -0.95 -0.60
CA ASN A 80 6.41 0.41 -0.10
C ASN A 80 7.70 0.84 0.62
N LEU A 81 8.23 2.03 0.31
CA LEU A 81 9.52 2.50 0.82
C LEU A 81 9.46 3.24 2.16
N GLY A 82 8.25 3.50 2.67
CA GLY A 82 8.05 4.10 3.97
C GLY A 82 6.86 5.05 4.00
N VAL A 83 6.55 5.44 5.22
CA VAL A 83 5.41 6.29 5.57
C VAL A 83 5.93 7.46 6.41
N ILE A 84 5.41 8.66 6.17
CA ILE A 84 5.56 9.82 7.04
C ILE A 84 4.16 10.31 7.37
N SER A 85 3.79 10.33 8.65
CA SER A 85 2.47 10.78 9.09
C SER A 85 2.52 12.26 9.49
N LEU A 86 1.57 13.04 8.97
CA LEU A 86 1.36 14.43 9.38
C LEU A 86 0.40 14.50 10.58
N ASN A 87 0.75 15.31 11.57
CA ASN A 87 -0.13 15.61 12.69
C ASN A 87 -1.07 16.76 12.32
N LEU A 88 -2.19 16.44 11.65
CA LEU A 88 -3.19 17.44 11.25
C LEU A 88 -3.83 18.19 12.43
N PRO A 89 -4.14 17.55 13.58
CA PRO A 89 -4.62 18.28 14.75
C PRO A 89 -3.64 19.37 15.21
N ARG A 90 -2.33 19.11 15.16
CA ARG A 90 -1.33 20.11 15.50
C ARG A 90 -1.35 21.31 14.56
N ILE A 91 -1.54 21.08 13.25
CA ILE A 91 -1.64 22.14 12.25
C ILE A 91 -2.88 23.01 12.53
N ALA A 92 -4.02 22.38 12.84
CA ALA A 92 -5.25 23.09 13.20
C ALA A 92 -5.09 23.92 14.49
N LEU A 93 -4.43 23.37 15.51
CA LEU A 93 -4.13 24.10 16.75
C LEU A 93 -3.21 25.30 16.53
N GLU A 94 -2.21 25.17 15.65
CA GLU A 94 -1.30 26.26 15.29
C GLU A 94 -2.01 27.36 14.47
N ALA A 95 -2.99 26.98 13.64
CA ALA A 95 -3.80 27.88 12.85
C ALA A 95 -4.81 28.71 13.67
N LYS A 96 -5.14 28.29 14.91
CA LYS A 96 -6.02 29.02 15.83
C LYS A 96 -7.38 29.44 15.22
N GLY A 97 -7.94 28.60 14.36
CA GLY A 97 -9.21 28.86 13.68
C GLY A 97 -9.12 29.73 12.41
N ASP A 98 -7.92 30.17 12.02
CA ASP A 98 -7.69 30.84 10.73
C ASP A 98 -7.45 29.79 9.63
N GLU A 99 -8.42 29.67 8.72
CA GLU A 99 -8.35 28.74 7.60
C GLU A 99 -7.21 29.05 6.62
N THR A 100 -6.92 30.33 6.38
CA THR A 100 -5.81 30.73 5.49
C THR A 100 -4.48 30.31 6.10
N ALA A 101 -4.33 30.50 7.42
CA ALA A 101 -3.15 30.04 8.14
C ALA A 101 -3.03 28.50 8.13
N PHE A 102 -4.15 27.78 8.28
CA PHE A 102 -4.17 26.31 8.23
C PHE A 102 -3.62 25.77 6.91
N TRP A 103 -4.13 26.27 5.77
CA TRP A 103 -3.69 25.81 4.46
C TRP A 103 -2.22 26.11 4.20
N LYS A 104 -1.76 27.31 4.59
CA LYS A 104 -0.34 27.67 4.51
C LYS A 104 0.54 26.73 5.33
N LEU A 105 0.18 26.47 6.58
CA LEU A 105 0.93 25.55 7.44
C LEU A 105 0.92 24.12 6.88
N LEU A 106 -0.22 23.67 6.35
CA LEU A 106 -0.33 22.35 5.73
C LEU A 106 0.63 22.21 4.54
N ASP A 107 0.69 23.19 3.65
CA ASP A 107 1.62 23.20 2.52
C ASP A 107 3.09 23.13 2.96
N GLU A 108 3.44 23.90 3.99
CA GLU A 108 4.79 23.85 4.60
C GLU A 108 5.11 22.46 5.17
N ARG A 109 4.16 21.83 5.88
CA ARG A 109 4.34 20.48 6.44
C ARG A 109 4.38 19.41 5.35
N LEU A 110 3.60 19.55 4.28
CA LEU A 110 3.63 18.65 3.11
C LEU A 110 4.98 18.72 2.40
N ALA A 111 5.52 19.91 2.18
CA ALA A 111 6.85 20.09 1.60
C ALA A 111 7.95 19.43 2.46
N LEU A 112 7.85 19.57 3.79
CA LEU A 112 8.76 18.91 4.72
C LEU A 112 8.62 17.38 4.69
N ALA A 113 7.39 16.86 4.68
CA ALA A 113 7.14 15.43 4.58
C ALA A 113 7.70 14.83 3.29
N ARG A 114 7.52 15.52 2.16
CA ARG A 114 8.15 15.15 0.89
C ARG A 114 9.67 15.08 1.02
N LYS A 115 10.30 16.10 1.60
CA LYS A 115 11.76 16.11 1.83
C LYS A 115 12.22 14.93 2.69
N ALA A 116 11.49 14.62 3.76
CA ALA A 116 11.79 13.49 4.64
C ALA A 116 11.69 12.14 3.91
N LEU A 117 10.64 11.97 3.09
CA LEU A 117 10.47 10.78 2.25
C LEU A 117 11.60 10.64 1.23
N MET A 118 11.95 11.71 0.52
CA MET A 118 13.06 11.69 -0.44
C MET A 118 14.40 11.39 0.23
N THR A 119 14.61 11.84 1.47
CA THR A 119 15.82 11.52 2.24
C THR A 119 15.94 10.02 2.50
N ARG A 120 14.81 9.34 2.76
CA ARG A 120 14.80 7.88 2.93
C ARG A 120 15.11 7.16 1.62
N ILE A 121 14.58 7.64 0.51
CA ILE A 121 14.86 7.09 -0.83
C ILE A 121 16.35 7.25 -1.16
N ALA A 122 16.93 8.44 -0.94
CA ALA A 122 18.34 8.71 -1.19
C ALA A 122 19.28 7.79 -0.39
N ARG A 123 18.88 7.35 0.82
CA ARG A 123 19.67 6.38 1.60
C ARG A 123 19.78 4.99 0.96
N LEU A 124 18.92 4.67 -0.01
CA LEU A 124 19.00 3.41 -0.75
C LEU A 124 19.96 3.50 -1.94
N GLU A 125 20.48 4.68 -2.28
CA GLU A 125 21.48 4.85 -3.32
C GLU A 125 22.77 4.11 -2.95
N GLY A 126 23.28 3.29 -3.88
CA GLY A 126 24.49 2.49 -3.67
C GLY A 126 24.31 1.25 -2.79
N VAL A 127 23.13 1.02 -2.21
CA VAL A 127 22.85 -0.20 -1.43
C VAL A 127 22.81 -1.40 -2.36
N LYS A 128 23.56 -2.44 -2.00
CA LYS A 128 23.75 -3.65 -2.83
C LYS A 128 22.71 -4.72 -2.52
N ALA A 129 22.29 -5.48 -3.54
CA ALA A 129 21.26 -6.52 -3.41
C ALA A 129 21.58 -7.59 -2.34
N ARG A 130 22.87 -7.86 -2.09
CA ARG A 130 23.32 -8.78 -1.03
C ARG A 130 22.83 -8.44 0.38
N VAL A 131 22.32 -7.22 0.62
CA VAL A 131 21.77 -6.82 1.92
C VAL A 131 20.53 -7.63 2.30
N ALA A 132 19.75 -8.09 1.32
CA ALA A 132 18.57 -8.93 1.53
C ALA A 132 18.32 -9.87 0.34
N PRO A 133 19.05 -11.01 0.26
CA PRO A 133 18.99 -11.92 -0.88
C PRO A 133 17.58 -12.41 -1.21
N ILE A 134 16.76 -12.74 -0.20
CA ILE A 134 15.38 -13.21 -0.42
C ILE A 134 14.52 -12.17 -1.16
N LEU A 135 14.73 -10.88 -0.85
CA LEU A 135 13.99 -9.78 -1.47
C LEU A 135 14.49 -9.52 -2.89
N TYR A 136 15.80 -9.35 -3.04
CA TYR A 136 16.37 -8.75 -4.24
C TYR A 136 16.95 -9.76 -5.24
N MET A 137 17.33 -10.95 -4.78
CA MET A 137 18.03 -11.96 -5.60
C MET A 137 17.14 -13.18 -5.87
N GLU A 138 16.25 -13.52 -4.94
CA GLU A 138 15.43 -14.73 -5.01
C GLU A 138 13.97 -14.52 -5.43
N GLY A 139 13.62 -13.31 -5.87
CA GLY A 139 12.34 -13.04 -6.54
C GLY A 139 11.21 -12.54 -5.65
N ALA A 140 11.40 -12.35 -4.33
CA ALA A 140 10.31 -11.85 -3.49
C ALA A 140 9.93 -10.39 -3.83
N CYS A 141 10.84 -9.60 -4.42
CA CYS A 141 10.52 -8.29 -5.02
C CYS A 141 10.28 -8.34 -6.54
N GLY A 142 9.93 -9.50 -7.11
CA GLY A 142 9.66 -9.64 -8.55
C GLY A 142 10.89 -9.48 -9.45
N VAL A 143 12.09 -9.42 -8.86
CA VAL A 143 13.37 -9.22 -9.54
C VAL A 143 14.40 -10.24 -9.04
N ARG A 144 15.42 -10.50 -9.85
CA ARG A 144 16.58 -11.34 -9.49
C ARG A 144 17.87 -10.60 -9.82
N LEU A 145 18.25 -9.70 -8.93
CA LEU A 145 19.49 -8.93 -9.00
C LEU A 145 20.70 -9.80 -8.66
N LYS A 146 21.88 -9.43 -9.17
CA LYS A 146 23.16 -9.95 -8.71
C LYS A 146 23.55 -9.29 -7.39
N ALA A 147 24.41 -9.96 -6.62
CA ALA A 147 24.82 -9.52 -5.28
C ALA A 147 25.38 -8.07 -5.22
N ASP A 148 26.01 -7.60 -6.30
CA ASP A 148 26.64 -6.27 -6.42
C ASP A 148 25.80 -5.23 -7.17
N ASP A 149 24.59 -5.58 -7.62
CA ASP A 149 23.67 -4.64 -8.25
C ASP A 149 23.07 -3.69 -7.21
N ASN A 150 22.72 -2.47 -7.64
CA ASN A 150 22.10 -1.47 -6.76
C ASN A 150 20.59 -1.73 -6.64
N VAL A 151 20.09 -1.80 -5.41
CA VAL A 151 18.65 -1.98 -5.15
C VAL A 151 17.83 -0.74 -5.53
N SER A 152 18.44 0.44 -5.57
CA SER A 152 17.76 1.69 -5.93
C SER A 152 17.07 1.65 -7.30
N GLU A 153 17.59 0.86 -8.24
CA GLU A 153 17.07 0.79 -9.60
C GLU A 153 15.65 0.22 -9.66
N ILE A 154 15.31 -0.71 -8.75
CA ILE A 154 14.00 -1.37 -8.75
C ILE A 154 12.89 -0.48 -8.21
N PHE A 155 13.24 0.68 -7.67
CA PHE A 155 12.32 1.64 -7.05
C PHE A 155 12.05 2.88 -7.91
N LYS A 156 12.80 3.04 -9.02
CA LYS A 156 12.65 4.18 -9.92
C LYS A 156 11.35 4.06 -10.75
N ASN A 157 10.82 5.20 -11.19
CA ASN A 157 9.67 5.28 -12.11
C ASN A 157 8.35 4.64 -11.61
N GLY A 158 8.12 4.64 -10.30
CA GLY A 158 6.83 4.21 -9.73
C GLY A 158 6.60 2.70 -9.71
N SER A 159 7.62 1.91 -10.08
CA SER A 159 7.59 0.44 -10.00
C SER A 159 7.23 -0.07 -8.60
N CYS A 160 7.60 0.65 -7.54
CA CYS A 160 7.53 0.15 -6.16
C CYS A 160 7.26 1.23 -5.10
N VAL A 161 6.57 2.33 -5.43
CA VAL A 161 6.41 3.46 -4.50
C VAL A 161 4.95 3.86 -4.33
N HIS A 162 4.43 3.70 -3.11
CA HIS A 162 3.24 4.39 -2.63
C HIS A 162 3.66 5.25 -1.42
N LEU A 163 3.38 6.54 -1.45
CA LEU A 163 3.64 7.45 -0.33
C LEU A 163 2.29 7.83 0.28
N SER A 164 2.03 7.36 1.49
CA SER A 164 0.83 7.72 2.26
C SER A 164 1.20 8.69 3.37
N GLY A 165 0.39 9.73 3.56
CA GLY A 165 0.79 10.90 4.36
C GLY A 165 -0.29 11.58 5.20
N LEU A 166 -1.51 11.05 5.27
CA LEU A 166 -2.53 11.57 6.18
C LEU A 166 -2.98 10.48 7.14
N HIS A 167 -2.75 10.70 8.43
CA HIS A 167 -3.43 9.96 9.49
C HIS A 167 -4.15 10.96 10.39
N TRP A 168 -5.48 10.92 10.34
CA TRP A 168 -6.34 11.60 11.29
C TRP A 168 -6.49 10.67 12.49
N TYR A 169 -5.98 11.07 13.65
CA TYR A 169 -6.41 10.45 14.89
C TYR A 169 -7.73 11.13 15.29
N PRO A 170 -8.83 10.38 15.46
CA PRO A 170 -10.06 10.90 16.03
C PRO A 170 -9.87 11.34 17.48
#